data_AF-A0A1Y1L253-F1
#
_entry.id   AF-A0A1Y1L253-F1
#
_cell.length_a   1.000
_cell.length_b   1.000
_cell.length_c   1.000
_cell.angle_alpha   90.00
_cell.angle_beta   90.00
_cell.angle_gamma   90.00
#
_symmetry.space_group_name_H-M   'P 1'
#
loop_
_entity.id
_entity.type
_entity.pdbx_description
1 polymer ?
#
loop_
_entity_poly.entity_id
_entity_poly.type
_entity_poly.pdbx_seq_one_letter_code
_entity_poly.pdbx_strand_id
1 'polypeptide(L)'
;MPEAVRLFLGENPWKCDCSFIPSFQDLLRKYQSQVEDIADVKCSPPESDKKSPAMIITLSRSAVCRLPNDYAVNALDMVNGILASLIILILGKLAYDYYHFKRTGRLPWIVTKIP
;
A
#
# COMPACT_ATOMS: atom_id res chain seq x y z
N MET A 1 -5.49 -29.62 -34.99
CA MET A 1 -5.58 -29.35 -33.54
C MET A 1 -4.20 -28.87 -33.14
N PRO A 2 -4.00 -27.60 -32.76
CA PRO A 2 -2.65 -27.15 -32.40
C PRO A 2 -2.19 -27.96 -31.18
N GLU A 3 -0.94 -28.41 -31.20
CA GLU A 3 -0.37 -29.19 -30.09
C GLU A 3 -0.50 -28.39 -28.80
N ALA A 4 -1.19 -28.97 -27.80
CA ALA A 4 -1.30 -28.36 -26.50
C ALA A 4 0.07 -28.40 -25.84
N VAL A 5 0.75 -27.26 -25.79
CA VAL A 5 2.02 -27.11 -25.06
C VAL A 5 1.77 -27.43 -23.59
N ARG A 6 2.49 -28.42 -23.08
CA ARG A 6 2.49 -28.80 -21.67
C ARG A 6 3.65 -28.07 -20.99
N LEU A 7 3.35 -27.37 -19.90
CA LEU A 7 4.31 -26.57 -19.16
C LEU A 7 4.47 -27.12 -17.75
N PHE A 8 5.72 -27.15 -17.28
CA PHE A 8 6.10 -27.54 -15.93
C PHE A 8 6.80 -26.35 -15.27
N LEU A 9 6.22 -25.83 -14.19
CA LEU A 9 6.69 -24.66 -13.44
C LEU A 9 6.99 -24.98 -11.97
N GLY A 10 6.77 -26.21 -11.54
CA GLY A 10 7.10 -26.73 -10.23
C GLY A 10 8.60 -26.74 -9.97
N GLU A 11 8.98 -26.94 -8.71
CA GLU A 11 10.39 -27.05 -8.25
C GLU A 11 11.29 -25.83 -8.57
N ASN A 12 10.72 -24.72 -9.03
CA ASN A 12 11.44 -23.49 -9.26
C ASN A 12 11.48 -22.63 -7.98
N PRO A 13 12.59 -21.92 -7.70
CA PRO A 13 12.73 -21.04 -6.54
C PRO A 13 11.98 -19.71 -6.76
N TRP A 14 10.65 -19.77 -6.84
CA TRP A 14 9.84 -18.59 -7.11
C TRP A 14 9.93 -17.59 -5.95
N LYS A 15 10.39 -16.37 -6.29
CA LYS A 15 10.37 -15.25 -5.35
C LYS A 15 8.96 -14.70 -5.24
N CYS A 16 8.35 -14.88 -4.07
CA CYS A 16 7.01 -14.38 -3.80
C CYS A 16 7.07 -12.97 -3.22
N ASP A 17 7.05 -11.97 -4.10
CA ASP A 17 6.93 -10.55 -3.72
C ASP A 17 5.62 -9.93 -4.22
N CYS A 18 5.29 -8.76 -3.66
CA CYS A 18 4.02 -8.09 -3.94
C CYS A 18 3.90 -7.59 -5.39
N SER A 19 5.02 -7.33 -6.07
CA SER A 19 5.04 -6.93 -7.47
C SER A 19 4.82 -8.08 -8.45
N PHE A 20 5.33 -9.27 -8.13
CA PHE A 20 5.36 -10.41 -9.02
C PHE A 20 4.11 -11.29 -8.90
N ILE A 21 3.70 -11.60 -7.67
CA ILE A 21 2.66 -12.60 -7.42
C ILE A 21 1.31 -12.27 -8.06
N PRO A 22 0.80 -11.03 -8.04
CA PRO A 22 -0.49 -10.73 -8.68
C PRO A 22 -0.52 -11.09 -10.17
N SER A 23 0.49 -10.63 -10.91
CA SER A 23 0.59 -10.87 -12.36
C SER A 23 0.85 -12.35 -12.66
N PHE A 24 1.65 -13.02 -11.83
CA PHE A 24 1.95 -14.43 -12.03
C PHE A 24 0.75 -15.33 -11.72
N GLN A 25 -0.05 -15.00 -10.70
CA GLN A 25 -1.32 -15.68 -10.42
C GLN A 25 -2.31 -15.56 -11.58
N ASP A 26 -2.39 -14.39 -12.21
CA ASP A 26 -3.24 -14.19 -13.39
C ASP A 26 -2.82 -15.07 -14.56
N LEU A 27 -1.50 -15.20 -14.79
CA LEU A 27 -0.94 -16.11 -15.79
C LEU A 27 -1.27 -17.57 -15.49
N LEU A 28 -1.05 -18.02 -14.25
CA LEU A 28 -1.31 -19.40 -13.82
C LEU A 28 -2.79 -19.78 -13.93
N ARG A 29 -3.70 -18.85 -13.61
CA ARG A 29 -5.15 -19.06 -13.78
C ARG A 29 -5.54 -19.13 -15.25
N LYS A 30 -4.96 -18.26 -16.08
CA LYS A 30 -5.25 -18.22 -17.53
C LYS A 30 -4.79 -19.49 -18.24
N TYR A 31 -3.66 -20.06 -17.83
CA TYR A 31 -3.06 -21.25 -18.45
C TYR A 31 -3.12 -22.50 -17.56
N GLN A 32 -4.10 -22.56 -16.65
CA GLN A 32 -4.23 -23.66 -15.68
C GLN A 32 -4.33 -25.04 -16.35
N SER A 33 -4.92 -25.13 -17.55
CA SER A 33 -5.04 -26.39 -18.31
C SER A 33 -3.75 -26.82 -19.01
N GLN A 34 -2.76 -25.92 -19.12
CA GLN A 34 -1.47 -26.17 -19.78
C GLN A 34 -0.35 -26.43 -18.76
N VAL A 35 -0.49 -25.91 -17.54
CA VAL A 35 0.47 -26.13 -16.43
C VAL A 35 0.08 -27.40 -15.69
N GLU A 36 0.79 -28.50 -15.91
CA GLU A 36 0.41 -29.80 -15.33
C GLU A 36 0.76 -29.89 -13.84
N ASP A 37 1.84 -29.25 -13.41
CA ASP A 37 2.37 -29.30 -12.05
C ASP A 37 2.01 -28.06 -11.22
N ILE A 38 0.84 -27.47 -11.48
CA ILE A 38 0.39 -26.22 -10.83
C ILE A 38 0.36 -26.31 -9.30
N ALA A 39 0.16 -27.52 -8.75
CA ALA A 39 0.18 -27.79 -7.32
C ALA A 39 1.59 -27.68 -6.70
N ASP A 40 2.65 -27.82 -7.50
CA ASP A 40 4.04 -27.73 -7.08
C ASP A 40 4.69 -26.38 -7.37
N VAL A 41 3.92 -25.45 -7.96
CA VAL A 41 4.30 -24.05 -8.11
C VAL A 41 4.15 -23.33 -6.77
N LYS A 42 5.24 -23.31 -5.99
CA LYS A 42 5.28 -22.83 -4.61
C LYS A 42 6.34 -21.75 -4.42
N CYS A 43 6.16 -20.92 -3.41
CA CYS A 43 7.15 -19.91 -3.02
C CYS A 43 8.44 -20.57 -2.50
N SER A 44 9.59 -20.02 -2.87
CA SER A 44 10.85 -20.35 -2.21
C SER A 44 10.77 -19.96 -0.72
N PRO A 45 11.16 -20.83 0.23
CA PRO A 45 11.25 -20.46 1.63
C PRO A 45 12.25 -19.31 1.80
N PRO A 46 11.94 -18.27 2.59
CA PRO A 46 12.97 -17.33 3.02
C PRO A 46 13.99 -18.07 3.88
N GLU A 47 15.28 -17.74 3.79
CA GLU A 47 16.33 -18.37 4.62
C GLU A 47 16.04 -18.28 6.14
N SER A 48 15.19 -17.34 6.55
CA SER A 48 14.83 -17.07 7.95
C SER A 48 13.54 -17.71 8.44
N ASP A 49 12.69 -18.29 7.58
CA ASP A 49 11.32 -18.70 7.95
C ASP A 49 11.05 -20.18 7.64
N LYS A 50 10.87 -21.00 8.69
CA LYS A 50 10.56 -22.45 8.63
C LYS A 50 9.12 -22.76 8.21
N LYS A 51 8.43 -21.85 7.52
CA LYS A 51 7.04 -22.09 7.10
C LYS A 51 7.01 -22.94 5.85
N SER A 52 6.06 -23.87 5.80
CA SER A 52 5.83 -24.69 4.62
C SER A 52 5.60 -23.80 3.39
N PRO A 53 6.19 -24.14 2.24
CA PRO A 53 6.15 -23.30 1.04
C PRO A 53 4.70 -23.20 0.56
N ALA A 54 4.15 -21.98 0.56
CA ALA A 54 2.78 -21.74 0.15
C ALA A 54 2.64 -21.85 -1.38
N MET A 55 1.58 -22.52 -1.82
CA MET A 55 1.26 -22.64 -3.24
C MET A 55 0.83 -21.28 -3.79
N ILE A 56 1.42 -20.88 -4.92
CA ILE A 56 1.25 -19.52 -5.46
C ILE A 56 -0.21 -19.27 -5.86
N ILE A 57 -0.92 -20.24 -6.42
CA ILE A 57 -2.31 -20.06 -6.87
C ILE A 57 -3.31 -19.81 -5.72
N THR A 58 -3.03 -20.36 -4.52
CA THR A 58 -3.87 -20.21 -3.32
C THR A 58 -3.42 -19.08 -2.41
N LEU A 59 -2.33 -18.42 -2.74
CA LEU A 59 -1.73 -17.38 -1.91
C LEU A 59 -2.61 -16.14 -1.88
N SER A 60 -3.01 -15.68 -0.69
CA SER A 60 -3.79 -14.44 -0.60
C SER A 60 -2.90 -13.24 -0.91
N ARG A 61 -3.46 -12.23 -1.61
CA ARG A 61 -2.75 -10.96 -1.84
C ARG A 61 -2.24 -10.36 -0.52
N SER A 62 -3.03 -10.44 0.55
CA SER A 62 -2.67 -9.95 1.88
C SER A 62 -1.57 -10.75 2.57
N ALA A 63 -1.23 -11.96 2.12
CA ALA A 63 -0.10 -12.72 2.63
C ALA A 63 1.25 -12.24 2.06
N VAL A 64 1.26 -11.80 0.79
CA VAL A 64 2.47 -11.33 0.09
C VAL A 64 2.60 -9.82 0.13
N CYS A 65 1.51 -9.14 -0.17
CA CYS A 65 1.34 -7.71 0.01
C CYS A 65 0.84 -7.43 1.43
N ARG A 66 1.56 -7.98 2.42
CA ARG A 66 1.58 -7.27 3.69
C ARG A 66 2.26 -5.95 3.37
N LEU A 67 1.50 -4.85 3.43
CA LEU A 67 2.13 -3.62 3.88
C LEU A 67 2.91 -4.07 5.12
N PRO A 68 4.23 -3.79 5.20
CA PRO A 68 4.98 -4.17 6.37
C PRO A 68 4.12 -3.82 7.59
N ASN A 69 4.02 -4.73 8.55
CA ASN A 69 3.18 -4.58 9.75
C ASN A 69 3.63 -3.39 10.64
N ASP A 70 4.44 -2.51 10.08
CA ASP A 70 4.57 -1.10 10.35
C ASP A 70 3.21 -0.40 10.24
N TYR A 71 2.40 -0.59 11.28
CA TYR A 71 1.69 0.52 11.90
C TYR A 71 2.67 1.60 12.44
N ALA A 72 3.93 1.62 12.00
CA ALA A 72 4.79 2.76 12.12
C ALA A 72 4.20 3.82 11.20
N VAL A 73 3.45 4.74 11.80
CA VAL A 73 3.20 6.08 11.27
C VAL A 73 4.37 6.46 10.36
N ASN A 74 4.14 6.45 9.05
CA ASN A 74 5.21 6.80 8.12
C ASN A 74 5.58 8.25 8.39
N ALA A 75 6.83 8.64 8.12
CA ALA A 75 7.24 10.04 8.21
C ALA A 75 6.27 10.96 7.43
N LEU A 76 5.72 10.44 6.33
CA LEU A 76 4.72 11.11 5.50
C LEU A 76 3.36 11.29 6.21
N ASP A 77 2.91 10.32 7.00
CA ASP A 77 1.68 10.42 7.79
C ASP A 77 1.84 11.43 8.93
N MET A 78 3.00 11.47 9.57
CA MET A 78 3.34 12.46 10.60
C MET A 78 3.37 13.88 10.01
N VAL A 79 4.00 14.07 8.86
CA VAL A 79 4.05 15.37 8.16
C VAL A 79 2.64 15.83 7.77
N ASN A 80 1.80 14.92 7.26
CA ASN A 80 0.41 15.22 6.92
C ASN A 80 -0.41 15.62 8.16
N GLY A 81 -0.19 14.96 9.31
CA GLY A 81 -0.82 15.32 10.58
C GLY A 81 -0.42 16.73 11.04
N ILE A 82 0.87 17.08 10.96
CA ILE A 82 1.38 18.42 11.29
C ILE A 82 0.73 19.46 10.36
N LEU A 83 0.73 19.21 9.05
CA LEU A 83 0.11 20.10 8.08
C LEU A 83 -1.39 20.34 8.39
N ALA A 84 -2.13 19.27 8.67
CA ALA A 84 -3.55 19.36 9.01
C ALA A 84 -3.78 20.19 10.28
N SER A 85 -2.95 20.00 11.32
CA SER A 85 -3.03 20.79 12.54
C SER A 85 -2.77 22.29 12.29
N LEU A 86 -1.76 22.62 11.47
CA LEU A 86 -1.45 24.01 11.10
C LEU A 86 -2.61 24.66 10.32
N ILE A 87 -3.22 23.91 9.40
CA ILE A 87 -4.40 24.40 8.65
C ILE A 87 -5.54 24.71 9.61
N ILE A 88 -5.86 23.82 10.55
CA ILE A 88 -6.92 24.05 11.54
C ILE A 88 -6.62 25.28 12.40
N LEU A 89 -5.38 25.46 12.84
CA LEU A 89 -4.97 26.63 13.62
C LEU A 89 -5.13 27.93 12.82
N ILE A 90 -4.73 27.95 11.55
CA ILE A 90 -4.87 29.13 10.68
C ILE A 90 -6.36 29.44 10.44
N LEU A 91 -7.18 28.43 10.14
CA LEU A 91 -8.61 28.62 9.94
C LEU A 91 -9.31 29.09 11.23
N GLY A 92 -8.93 28.53 12.38
CA GLY A 92 -9.45 28.93 13.69
C GLY A 92 -9.08 30.38 14.01
N LYS A 93 -7.83 30.78 13.77
CA LYS A 93 -7.36 32.16 13.95
C LYS A 93 -8.08 33.13 13.01
N LEU A 94 -8.27 32.74 11.75
CA LEU A 94 -9.02 33.53 10.78
C LEU A 94 -10.48 33.72 11.21
N ALA A 95 -11.14 32.65 11.68
CA ALA A 95 -12.51 32.71 12.17
C ALA A 95 -12.63 33.58 13.43
N TYR A 96 -11.67 33.47 14.36
CA TYR A 96 -11.59 34.30 15.56
C TYR A 96 -11.42 35.77 15.20
N ASP A 97 -10.47 36.11 14.33
CA ASP A 97 -10.20 37.47 13.88
C ASP A 97 -11.43 38.07 13.18
N TYR A 98 -12.08 37.29 12.31
CA TYR A 98 -13.31 37.69 11.62
C TYR A 98 -14.45 37.98 12.59
N TYR A 99 -14.66 37.08 13.56
CA TYR A 99 -15.70 37.25 14.58
C TYR A 99 -15.45 38.46 15.47
N HIS A 100 -14.21 38.66 15.91
CA HIS A 100 -13.80 39.81 16.71
C HIS A 100 -13.98 41.12 15.94
N PHE A 101 -13.55 41.18 14.69
CA PHE A 101 -13.74 42.34 13.81
C PHE A 101 -15.23 42.66 13.65
N LYS A 102 -16.08 41.67 13.40
CA LYS A 102 -17.52 41.88 13.24
C LYS A 102 -18.20 42.42 14.51
N ARG A 103 -17.70 42.06 15.70
CA ARG A 103 -18.24 42.57 16.98
C ARG A 103 -17.69 43.92 17.41
N THR A 104 -16.41 44.20 17.14
CA THR A 104 -15.71 45.39 17.70
C THR A 104 -15.42 46.47 16.66
N GLY A 105 -15.50 46.15 15.36
CA GLY A 105 -15.09 47.02 14.26
C GLY A 105 -13.57 47.25 14.17
N ARG A 106 -12.76 46.65 15.06
CA ARG A 106 -11.31 46.83 15.11
C ARG A 106 -10.61 45.75 14.31
N LEU A 107 -9.78 46.16 13.36
CA LEU A 107 -8.98 45.27 12.53
C LEU A 107 -7.96 44.48 13.37
N PRO A 108 -7.63 43.24 12.97
CA PRO A 108 -6.54 42.48 13.58
C PRO A 108 -5.22 43.25 13.45
N TRP A 109 -4.37 43.19 14.48
CA TRP A 109 -3.09 43.92 14.53
C TRP A 109 -2.18 43.64 13.32
N ILE A 110 -2.24 42.43 12.76
CA ILE A 110 -1.44 42.06 11.58
C ILE A 110 -1.69 43.01 10.40
N VAL A 111 -2.94 43.45 10.19
CA VAL A 111 -3.32 44.33 9.07
C VAL A 111 -2.80 45.75 9.28
N THR A 112 -2.65 46.17 10.54
CA THR A 112 -2.12 47.51 10.87
C THR A 112 -0.61 47.66 10.63
N LYS A 113 0.08 46.55 10.30
CA LYS A 113 1.54 46.49 10.11
C LYS A 113 1.95 46.14 8.68
N ILE A 114 1.01 45.79 7.81
CA ILE A 114 1.27 45.60 6.38
C ILE A 114 1.23 46.99 5.73
N PRO A 115 2.34 47.49 5.15
CA PRO A 115 2.37 48.79 4.47
C PRO A 115 1.51 48.82 3.21
#